data_AF-A0AAE4FAW8-F1
#
_entry.id   AF-A0AAE4FAW8-F1
#
_cell.length_a   1.000
_cell.length_b   1.000
_cell.length_c   1.000
_cell.angle_alpha   90.00
_cell.angle_beta   90.00
_cell.angle_gamma   90.00
#
_symmetry.space_group_name_H-M   'P 1'
#
loop_
_entity.id
_entity.type
_entity.pdbx_description
1 polymer ?
#
loop_
_entity_poly.entity_id
_entity_poly.type
_entity_poly.pdbx_seq_one_letter_code
_entity_poly.pdbx_strand_id
1 'polypeptide(L)'
;LTYLLQQHYGLTLNDTEFSDERVIEACLCRGISLCEALNALADKYALVRTDRCNSCITATDILRARKATGLTVHRRTHTTSRYTSV
;
A
#
# COMPACT_ATOMS: atom_id res chain seq x y z
N LEU A 1 1.35 -4.04 -2.40
CA LEU A 1 0.54 -4.80 -1.43
C LEU A 1 1.24 -6.10 -1.02
N THR A 2 1.53 -7.01 -1.96
CA THR A 2 2.20 -8.31 -1.70
C THR A 2 3.46 -8.21 -0.82
N TYR A 3 4.33 -7.24 -1.09
CA TYR A 3 5.52 -7.02 -0.25
C TYR A 3 5.19 -6.73 1.22
N LEU A 4 4.15 -5.93 1.50
CA LEU A 4 3.78 -5.58 2.88
C LEU A 4 3.21 -6.79 3.62
N LEU A 5 2.36 -7.58 2.96
CA LEU A 5 1.79 -8.80 3.53
C LEU A 5 2.87 -9.82 3.87
N GLN A 6 3.79 -10.05 2.93
CA GLN A 6 4.86 -11.01 3.11
C GLN A 6 5.85 -10.58 4.20
N GLN A 7 6.22 -9.30 4.23
CA GLN A 7 7.23 -8.81 5.17
C GLN A 7 6.69 -8.65 6.60
N HIS A 8 5.44 -8.24 6.77
CA HIS A 8 4.89 -7.92 8.09
C HIS A 8 4.09 -9.06 8.72
N TYR A 9 3.52 -9.95 7.90
CA TYR A 9 2.62 -11.01 8.38
C TYR A 9 2.98 -12.40 7.83
N GLY A 10 3.96 -12.50 6.92
CA GLY A 10 4.30 -13.77 6.27
C GLY A 10 3.21 -14.29 5.33
N LEU A 11 2.26 -13.44 4.92
CA LEU A 11 1.11 -13.81 4.09
C LEU A 11 1.36 -13.50 2.61
N THR A 12 0.73 -14.28 1.75
CA THR A 12 0.60 -13.98 0.32
C THR A 12 -0.72 -13.26 0.04
N LEU A 13 -0.88 -12.74 -1.18
CA LEU A 13 -2.13 -12.08 -1.56
C LEU A 13 -3.34 -13.04 -1.47
N ASN A 14 -3.13 -14.30 -1.84
CA ASN A 14 -4.15 -15.35 -1.84
C ASN A 14 -4.66 -15.71 -0.44
N ASP A 15 -3.86 -15.46 0.60
CA ASP A 15 -4.25 -15.69 1.99
C ASP A 15 -5.12 -14.54 2.54
N THR A 16 -5.42 -13.54 1.72
CA THR A 16 -6.12 -12.31 2.15
C THR A 16 -7.31 -11.99 1.27
N GLU A 17 -8.25 -11.22 1.82
CA GLU A 17 -9.40 -10.70 1.06
C GLU A 17 -9.01 -9.79 -0.10
N PHE A 18 -7.76 -9.31 -0.14
CA PHE A 18 -7.23 -8.56 -1.28
C PHE A 18 -6.92 -9.42 -2.51
N SER A 19 -7.08 -10.74 -2.44
CA SER A 19 -7.08 -11.59 -3.64
C SER A 19 -8.30 -11.32 -4.53
N ASP A 20 -9.38 -10.77 -3.98
CA ASP A 20 -10.55 -10.33 -4.74
C ASP A 20 -10.37 -8.84 -5.10
N GLU A 21 -10.28 -8.55 -6.40
CA GLU A 21 -10.13 -7.19 -6.92
C GLU A 21 -11.27 -6.27 -6.48
N ARG A 22 -12.48 -6.80 -6.26
CA ARG A 22 -13.64 -6.02 -5.78
C ARG A 22 -13.41 -5.41 -4.41
N VAL A 23 -12.61 -6.08 -3.56
CA VAL A 23 -12.26 -5.56 -2.23
C VAL A 23 -11.31 -4.37 -2.37
N ILE A 24 -10.37 -4.43 -3.31
CA ILE A 24 -9.46 -3.33 -3.62
C ILE A 24 -10.25 -2.14 -4.19
N GLU A 25 -11.15 -2.38 -5.14
CA GLU A 25 -12.03 -1.34 -5.70
C GLU A 25 -12.90 -0.68 -4.64
N ALA A 26 -13.52 -1.47 -3.76
CA ALA A 26 -14.35 -0.95 -2.68
C ALA A 26 -13.54 -0.07 -1.70
N CYS A 27 -12.31 -0.45 -1.37
CA CYS A 27 -11.41 0.37 -0.57
C CYS A 27 -11.10 1.71 -1.26
N LEU A 28 -10.82 1.68 -2.57
CA LEU A 28 -10.55 2.89 -3.35
C LEU A 28 -11.79 3.80 -3.45
N CYS A 29 -12.96 3.24 -3.71
CA CYS A 29 -14.24 3.98 -3.76
C CYS A 29 -14.58 4.64 -2.41
N ARG A 30 -14.22 3.99 -1.31
CA ARG A 30 -14.41 4.54 0.06
C ARG A 30 -13.31 5.51 0.48
N GLY A 31 -12.26 5.68 -0.33
CA GLY A 31 -11.11 6.51 0.01
C GLY A 31 -10.26 5.95 1.15
N ILE A 32 -10.32 4.63 1.41
CA ILE A 32 -9.56 3.98 2.46
C ILE A 32 -8.09 3.93 2.06
N SER A 33 -7.21 4.40 2.93
CA SER A 33 -5.78 4.32 2.68
C SER A 33 -5.27 2.89 2.76
N LEU A 34 -4.18 2.59 2.05
CA LEU A 34 -3.54 1.28 2.08
C LEU A 34 -3.15 0.84 3.52
N CYS A 35 -2.76 1.80 4.36
CA CYS A 35 -2.44 1.54 5.78
C CYS A 35 -3.69 1.12 6.55
N GLU A 36 -4.80 1.85 6.41
CA GLU A 36 -6.06 1.53 7.09
C GLU A 36 -6.61 0.18 6.63
N ALA A 37 -6.56 -0.12 5.33
CA ALA A 37 -7.01 -1.41 4.81
C ALA A 37 -6.21 -2.58 5.41
N LEU A 38 -4.88 -2.44 5.50
CA LEU A 38 -4.02 -3.46 6.09
C LEU A 38 -4.18 -3.57 7.61
N ASN A 39 -4.37 -2.44 8.32
CA ASN A 39 -4.61 -2.45 9.75
C ASN A 39 -5.97 -3.07 10.08
N ALA A 40 -7.02 -2.78 9.30
CA ALA A 40 -8.33 -3.41 9.45
C ALA A 40 -8.28 -4.92 9.21
N LEU A 41 -7.48 -5.38 8.24
CA LEU A 41 -7.20 -6.80 8.04
C LEU A 41 -6.53 -7.40 9.30
N ALA A 42 -5.49 -6.73 9.80
CA ALA A 42 -4.77 -7.18 10.99
C ALA A 42 -5.68 -7.27 12.21
N ASP A 43 -6.55 -6.28 12.43
CA ASP A 43 -7.52 -6.27 13.52
C ASP A 43 -8.55 -7.39 13.36
N LYS A 44 -9.09 -7.58 12.14
CA LYS A 44 -10.10 -8.61 11.84
C LYS A 44 -9.61 -10.03 12.10
N TYR A 45 -8.34 -10.32 11.80
CA TYR A 45 -7.76 -11.66 11.96
C TYR A 45 -6.78 -11.75 13.14
N ALA A 46 -6.75 -10.73 14.01
CA ALA A 46 -5.80 -10.62 15.13
C ALA A 46 -4.34 -10.89 14.73
N LEU A 47 -3.93 -10.41 13.55
CA LEU A 47 -2.59 -10.64 13.01
C LEU A 47 -1.56 -9.87 13.83
N VAL A 48 -0.51 -10.58 14.22
CA VAL A 48 0.63 -9.99 14.91
C VAL A 48 1.72 -9.69 13.88
N ARG A 49 2.17 -8.43 13.89
CA ARG A 49 3.28 -7.99 13.04
C ARG A 49 4.58 -8.67 13.47
N THR A 50 5.32 -9.24 12.52
CA THR A 50 6.49 -10.11 12.82
C THR A 50 7.83 -9.40 12.76
N ASP A 51 7.95 -8.28 12.03
CA ASP A 51 9.23 -7.62 11.74
C ASP A 51 9.63 -6.54 12.76
N ARG A 52 8.70 -6.03 13.58
CA ARG A 52 8.91 -4.90 14.49
C ARG A 52 7.98 -4.95 15.71
N CYS A 53 8.36 -4.23 16.77
CA CYS A 53 7.56 -4.09 17.99
C CYS A 53 6.33 -3.17 17.85
N ASN A 54 6.18 -2.44 16.74
CA ASN A 54 4.98 -1.63 16.51
C ASN A 54 3.88 -2.52 15.92
N SER A 55 2.65 -2.41 16.43
CA SER A 55 1.54 -3.28 16.04
C SER A 55 0.96 -2.96 14.65
N CYS A 56 1.02 -1.69 14.21
CA CYS A 56 0.31 -1.23 13.01
C CYS A 56 1.24 -0.93 11.83
N ILE A 57 0.72 -1.11 10.61
CA ILE A 57 1.32 -0.63 9.37
C ILE A 57 1.21 0.89 9.30
N THR A 58 2.33 1.54 8.98
CA THR A 58 2.45 3.00 8.92
C THR A 58 2.83 3.48 7.52
N ALA A 59 2.67 4.79 7.25
CA ALA A 59 3.12 5.39 5.99
C ALA A 59 4.61 5.14 5.69
N THR A 60 5.44 5.01 6.73
CA THR A 60 6.87 4.68 6.59
C THR A 60 7.07 3.29 5.98
N ASP A 61 6.22 2.33 6.35
CA ASP A 61 6.26 0.97 5.81
C ASP A 61 5.85 0.98 4.33
N ILE A 62 4.87 1.80 3.95
CA ILE A 62 4.51 2.03 2.54
C ILE A 62 5.67 2.60 1.74
N LEU A 63 6.37 3.61 2.28
CA LEU A 63 7.53 4.20 1.63
C LEU A 63 8.67 3.18 1.43
N ARG A 64 8.92 2.33 2.42
CA ARG A 64 9.90 1.24 2.32
C ARG A 64 9.49 0.20 1.29
N ALA A 65 8.24 -0.24 1.29
CA ALA A 65 7.70 -1.17 0.31
C ALA A 65 7.86 -0.61 -1.10
N ARG A 66 7.50 0.66 -1.30
CA ARG A 66 7.66 1.35 -2.59
C ARG A 66 9.10 1.35 -3.07
N LYS A 67 10.07 1.56 -2.18
CA LYS A 67 11.51 1.51 -2.51
C LYS A 67 11.94 0.07 -2.86
N ALA A 68 11.51 -0.91 -2.08
CA ALA A 68 11.85 -2.32 -2.30
C ALA A 68 11.27 -2.88 -3.61
N THR A 69 10.09 -2.41 -4.01
CA THR A 69 9.43 -2.83 -5.26
C THR A 69 9.78 -1.95 -6.46
N GLY A 70 10.71 -1.00 -6.33
CA GLY A 70 11.09 -0.09 -7.42
C GLY A 70 9.99 0.90 -7.86
N LEU A 71 8.89 1.02 -7.11
CA LEU A 71 7.76 1.91 -7.39
C LEU A 71 8.03 3.36 -6.98
N THR A 72 9.30 3.77 -6.91
CA THR A 72 9.67 5.15 -6.61
C THR A 72 8.98 6.11 -7.57
N VAL A 73 8.07 6.93 -7.04
CA VAL A 73 7.43 8.02 -7.77
C VAL A 73 8.53 8.97 -8.23
N HIS A 74 8.93 8.85 -9.49
CA HIS A 74 9.68 9.89 -10.16
C HIS A 74 8.69 11.02 -10.38
N ARG A 75 8.74 12.05 -9.52
CA ARG A 75 7.93 13.25 -9.68
C ARG A 75 8.40 13.95 -10.96
N ARG A 76 7.82 13.59 -12.11
CA ARG A 76 7.99 14.37 -13.34
C ARG A 76 7.30 15.71 -13.10
N THR A 77 8.08 16.72 -12.80
CA THR A 77 7.65 18.12 -12.93
C THR A 77 7.41 18.35 -14.42
N HIS A 78 6.18 18.22 -14.88
CA HIS A 78 5.80 18.76 -16.18
C HIS A 78 5.94 20.29 -16.06
N THR A 79 7.08 20.82 -16.52
CA THR A 79 7.17 22.21 -16.93
C THR A 79 6.25 22.35 -18.14
N THR A 80 5.07 22.94 -17.94
CA THR A 80 4.24 23.40 -19.03
C THR A 80 5.03 24.44 -19.82
N SER A 81 5.72 23.98 -20.86
CA SER A 81 6.25 24.82 -21.92
C SER A 81 5.03 25.52 -22.53
N ARG A 82 4.88 26.82 -22.22
CA ARG A 82 3.95 27.69 -22.92
C ARG A 82 4.45 27.78 -24.35
N TYR A 83 3.78 27.06 -25.25
CA TYR A 83 3.92 27.29 -26.68
C TYR A 83 3.52 28.74 -26.97
N THR A 84 4.49 29.53 -27.39
CA THR A 84 4.26 30.75 -28.17
C THR A 84 3.73 30.36 -29.54
N SER A 85 2.63 30.98 -29.98
CA SER A 85 2.31 31.06 -31.39
C SER A 85 1.63 32.39 -31.70
N VAL A 86 2.36 33.10 -32.58
CA VAL A 86 2.04 34.17 -33.53
C VAL A 86 1.42 35.47 -33.02
#